data_AF-A0A383BWB4-F1
#
_entry.id   AF-A0A383BWB4-F1
#
_cell.length_a   1.000
_cell.length_b   1.000
_cell.length_c   1.000
_cell.angle_alpha   90.00
_cell.angle_beta   90.00
_cell.angle_gamma   90.00
#
_symmetry.space_group_name_H-M   'P 1'
#
loop_
_entity.id
_entity.type
_entity.pdbx_description
1 polymer ?
#
loop_
_entity_poly.entity_id
_entity_poly.type
_entity_poly.pdbx_seq_one_letter_code
_entity_poly.pdbx_strand_id
1 'polypeptide(L)'
;PGKWKAFINTLSKLHKNISNFHNLDVCLSPTVSIYNFIHILDMYKFIFSEVPPWFSKFLSLQVLQGPDWMSYKIMPDDSKEKIRNIYKNWIENIDKIERLNVSTYDKSKFKANCIRMLNNILKFLDNEIPNQEELLQTFYIETVKQDKLYNQNFKETFPEIDEVLKLC
;
A
#
# COMPACT_ATOMS: atom_id res chain seq x y z
N PRO A 1 -8.45 -5.59 -7.94
CA PRO A 1 -9.68 -4.83 -8.30
C PRO A 1 -9.99 -3.71 -7.28
N GLY A 2 -9.35 -2.54 -7.42
CA GLY A 2 -9.78 -1.33 -6.72
C GLY A 2 -10.96 -0.69 -7.46
N LYS A 3 -11.97 -0.18 -6.75
CA LYS A 3 -13.03 0.66 -7.34
C LYS A 3 -12.47 2.03 -7.75
N TRP A 4 -11.35 2.06 -8.48
CA TRP A 4 -10.62 3.27 -8.88
C TRP A 4 -11.53 4.24 -9.64
N LYS A 5 -12.45 3.73 -10.46
CA LYS A 5 -13.47 4.55 -11.12
C LYS A 5 -14.33 5.34 -10.13
N ALA A 6 -14.79 4.72 -9.05
CA ALA A 6 -15.57 5.40 -8.02
C ALA A 6 -14.71 6.44 -7.27
N PHE A 7 -13.46 6.08 -6.95
CA PHE A 7 -12.51 7.00 -6.33
C PHE A 7 -12.22 8.23 -7.21
N ILE A 8 -11.90 8.03 -8.50
CA ILE A 8 -11.68 9.11 -9.47
C ILE A 8 -12.95 9.94 -9.66
N ASN A 9 -14.13 9.34 -9.66
CA ASN A 9 -15.40 10.08 -9.71
C ASN A 9 -15.57 10.98 -8.48
N THR A 10 -15.22 10.50 -7.28
CA THR A 10 -15.23 11.31 -6.06
C THR A 10 -14.22 12.45 -6.15
N LEU A 11 -12.98 12.17 -6.55
CA LEU A 11 -11.97 13.21 -6.75
C LEU A 11 -12.40 14.24 -7.80
N SER A 12 -13.05 13.81 -8.88
CA SER A 12 -13.56 14.72 -9.92
C SER A 12 -14.65 15.65 -9.39
N LYS A 13 -15.54 15.14 -8.54
CA LYS A 13 -16.57 15.94 -7.85
C LYS A 13 -15.95 16.94 -6.88
N LEU A 14 -14.94 16.52 -6.11
CA LEU A 14 -14.19 17.40 -5.21
C LEU A 14 -13.44 18.47 -6.00
N HIS A 15 -12.76 18.09 -7.08
CA HIS A 15 -11.99 19.01 -7.93
C HIS A 15 -12.85 20.15 -8.48
N LYS A 16 -14.09 19.87 -8.91
CA LYS A 16 -15.04 20.89 -9.38
C LYS A 16 -15.44 21.91 -8.32
N ASN A 17 -15.33 21.56 -7.04
CA ASN A 17 -15.78 22.40 -5.93
C ASN A 17 -14.62 22.86 -5.02
N ILE A 18 -13.39 22.39 -5.25
CA ILE A 18 -12.24 22.65 -4.37
C ILE A 18 -11.94 24.15 -4.26
N SER A 19 -12.21 24.93 -5.31
CA SER A 19 -12.08 26.39 -5.33
C SER A 19 -13.03 27.09 -4.36
N ASN A 20 -14.15 26.45 -3.99
CA ASN A 20 -15.14 26.98 -3.07
C ASN A 20 -14.84 26.59 -1.61
N PHE A 21 -13.85 25.72 -1.38
CA PHE A 21 -13.49 25.19 -0.06
C PHE A 21 -12.02 25.47 0.25
N HIS A 22 -11.72 26.68 0.73
CA HIS A 22 -10.33 27.10 1.03
C HIS A 22 -9.69 26.38 2.23
N ASN A 23 -10.49 25.70 3.07
CA ASN A 23 -10.02 25.05 4.30
C ASN A 23 -10.11 23.51 4.25
N LEU A 24 -10.32 22.94 3.06
CA LEU A 24 -10.43 21.49 2.89
C LEU A 24 -9.11 20.93 2.39
N ASP A 25 -8.50 20.04 3.17
CA ASP A 25 -7.39 19.21 2.73
C ASP A 25 -7.83 17.76 2.62
N VAL A 26 -7.46 17.10 1.52
CA VAL A 26 -7.88 15.73 1.23
C VAL A 26 -6.63 14.92 0.89
N CYS A 27 -6.43 13.84 1.63
CA CYS A 27 -5.30 12.93 1.44
C CYS A 27 -5.75 11.47 1.55
N LEU A 28 -4.90 10.57 1.06
CA LEU A 28 -5.01 9.14 1.33
C LEU A 28 -4.17 8.78 2.55
N SER A 29 -4.73 7.94 3.41
CA SER A 29 -4.03 7.40 4.57
C SER A 29 -4.32 5.91 4.75
N PRO A 30 -3.85 5.03 3.85
CA PRO A 30 -4.17 3.62 3.90
C PRO A 30 -3.46 2.91 5.04
N THR A 31 -4.15 1.94 5.62
CA THR A 31 -3.58 0.99 6.57
C THR A 31 -2.96 -0.18 5.82
N VAL A 32 -1.71 -0.46 6.14
CA VAL A 32 -0.88 -1.49 5.49
C VAL A 32 -1.01 -2.80 6.26
N SER A 33 -1.43 -3.84 5.56
CA SER A 33 -1.63 -5.21 6.03
C SER A 33 -0.96 -6.19 5.06
N ILE A 34 -0.91 -7.47 5.41
CA ILE A 34 -0.41 -8.53 4.52
C ILE A 34 -1.05 -8.49 3.12
N TYR A 35 -2.35 -8.16 3.01
CA TYR A 35 -3.12 -8.16 1.74
C TYR A 35 -2.77 -7.05 0.75
N ASN A 36 -2.25 -5.92 1.23
CA ASN A 36 -2.01 -4.75 0.38
C ASN A 36 -0.57 -4.27 0.41
N PHE A 37 0.30 -4.95 1.16
CA PHE A 37 1.69 -4.57 1.36
C PHE A 37 2.39 -4.30 0.02
N ILE A 38 2.43 -5.28 -0.87
CA ILE A 38 3.05 -5.16 -2.20
C ILE A 38 2.36 -4.07 -3.05
N HIS A 39 1.04 -4.00 -2.98
CA HIS A 39 0.21 -3.06 -3.76
C HIS A 39 0.35 -1.59 -3.35
N ILE A 40 0.96 -1.28 -2.20
CA ILE A 40 1.27 0.10 -1.82
C ILE A 40 2.11 0.80 -2.90
N LEU A 41 3.02 0.06 -3.55
CA LEU A 41 3.87 0.58 -4.61
C LEU A 41 3.06 1.00 -5.85
N ASP A 42 2.03 0.23 -6.20
CA ASP A 42 1.15 0.57 -7.32
C ASP A 42 0.21 1.73 -6.99
N MET A 43 -0.20 1.85 -5.73
CA MET A 43 -0.95 3.02 -5.27
C MET A 43 -0.11 4.30 -5.38
N TYR A 44 1.19 4.27 -5.07
CA TYR A 44 2.07 5.42 -5.34
C TYR A 44 2.12 5.75 -6.82
N LYS A 45 2.28 4.77 -7.72
CA LYS A 45 2.24 4.99 -9.18
C LYS A 45 0.93 5.66 -9.60
N PHE A 46 -0.20 5.16 -9.10
CA PHE A 46 -1.52 5.71 -9.38
C PHE A 46 -1.67 7.16 -8.90
N ILE A 47 -1.20 7.48 -7.69
CA ILE A 47 -1.20 8.87 -7.18
C ILE A 47 -0.27 9.76 -8.02
N PHE A 48 0.82 9.21 -8.56
CA PHE A 48 1.72 9.98 -9.41
C PHE A 48 1.13 10.33 -10.78
N SER A 49 0.33 9.45 -11.38
CA SER A 49 -0.12 9.61 -12.76
C SER A 49 -1.59 9.99 -12.91
N GLU A 50 -2.49 9.48 -12.06
CA GLU A 50 -3.93 9.48 -12.34
C GLU A 50 -4.76 10.47 -11.53
N VAL A 51 -4.22 11.03 -10.44
CA VAL A 51 -4.97 11.94 -9.56
C VAL A 51 -4.58 13.41 -9.81
N PRO A 52 -5.47 14.37 -9.50
CA PRO A 52 -5.17 15.79 -9.71
C PRO A 52 -3.97 16.30 -8.85
N PRO A 53 -3.20 17.28 -9.32
CA PRO A 53 -2.01 17.79 -8.62
C PRO A 53 -2.26 18.23 -7.17
N TRP A 54 -3.42 18.84 -6.90
CA TRP A 54 -3.79 19.32 -5.57
C TRP A 54 -4.00 18.20 -4.55
N PHE A 55 -4.26 16.97 -5.02
CA PHE A 55 -4.46 15.78 -4.19
C PHE A 55 -3.14 15.09 -3.86
N SER A 56 -2.18 15.13 -4.80
CA SER A 56 -0.86 14.50 -4.66
C SER A 56 0.09 15.32 -3.79
N LYS A 57 -0.23 15.45 -2.50
CA LYS A 57 0.58 16.17 -1.50
C LYS A 57 1.41 15.26 -0.61
N PHE A 58 0.77 14.23 -0.05
CA PHE A 58 1.39 13.27 0.85
C PHE A 58 0.51 12.02 0.97
N LEU A 59 1.14 10.85 1.09
CA LEU A 59 0.47 9.58 1.35
C LEU A 59 0.95 9.05 2.69
N SER A 60 0.09 9.14 3.71
CA SER A 60 0.42 8.66 5.05
C SER A 60 0.17 7.16 5.12
N LEU A 61 1.21 6.35 5.27
CA LEU A 61 1.04 4.91 5.45
C LEU A 61 0.89 4.60 6.94
N GLN A 62 -0.22 3.97 7.30
CA GLN A 62 -0.48 3.54 8.68
C GLN A 62 -0.14 2.06 8.81
N VAL A 63 0.58 1.68 9.86
CA VAL A 63 0.80 0.26 10.17
C VAL A 63 -0.45 -0.32 10.82
N LEU A 64 -0.82 -1.54 10.44
CA LEU A 64 -1.92 -2.25 11.10
C LEU A 64 -1.51 -2.61 12.53
N GLN A 65 -2.31 -2.17 13.52
CA GLN A 65 -2.11 -2.49 14.94
C GLN A 65 -2.84 -3.77 15.37
N GLY A 66 -3.80 -4.25 14.57
CA GLY A 66 -4.56 -5.45 14.82
C GLY A 66 -5.65 -5.68 13.77
N PRO A 67 -6.12 -6.91 13.59
CA PRO A 67 -5.66 -8.12 14.29
C PRO A 67 -4.27 -8.57 13.81
N ASP A 68 -3.50 -9.20 14.70
CA ASP A 68 -2.08 -9.53 14.44
C ASP A 68 -1.87 -10.48 13.26
N TRP A 69 -2.81 -11.40 13.03
CA TRP A 69 -2.78 -12.32 11.89
C TRP A 69 -2.95 -11.61 10.53
N MET A 70 -3.33 -10.33 10.49
CA MET A 70 -3.34 -9.53 9.26
C MET A 70 -2.06 -8.68 9.11
N SER A 71 -1.16 -8.71 10.09
CA SER A 71 0.09 -7.96 10.05
C SER A 71 1.03 -8.55 9.01
N TYR A 72 1.66 -7.71 8.19
CA TYR A 72 2.67 -8.15 7.24
C TYR A 72 3.96 -8.64 7.91
N LYS A 73 4.12 -8.44 9.23
CA LYS A 73 5.24 -8.99 10.02
C LYS A 73 5.22 -10.52 10.11
N ILE A 74 4.07 -11.15 9.92
CA ILE A 74 3.91 -12.61 10.07
C ILE A 74 4.54 -13.40 8.92
N MET A 75 4.89 -12.72 7.82
CA MET A 75 5.47 -13.35 6.63
C MET A 75 6.77 -14.11 6.97
N PRO A 76 7.03 -15.28 6.35
CA PRO A 76 8.31 -15.98 6.51
C PRO A 76 9.51 -15.11 6.10
N ASP A 77 10.70 -15.40 6.64
CA ASP A 77 11.86 -14.54 6.40
C ASP A 77 12.30 -14.51 4.93
N ASP A 78 12.20 -15.63 4.22
CA ASP A 78 12.43 -15.68 2.76
C ASP A 78 11.46 -14.76 2.00
N SER A 79 10.19 -14.74 2.41
CA SER A 79 9.16 -13.86 1.86
C SER A 79 9.46 -12.39 2.15
N LYS A 80 9.88 -12.08 3.38
CA LYS A 80 10.31 -10.73 3.78
C LYS A 80 11.45 -10.26 2.89
N GLU A 81 12.45 -11.11 2.64
CA GLU A 81 13.60 -10.74 1.80
C GLU A 81 13.21 -10.47 0.35
N LYS A 82 12.33 -11.31 -0.24
CA LYS A 82 11.77 -11.05 -1.58
C LYS A 82 11.10 -9.68 -1.64
N ILE A 83 10.30 -9.32 -0.64
CA ILE A 83 9.60 -8.03 -0.62
C ILE A 83 10.55 -6.86 -0.39
N ARG A 84 11.57 -7.01 0.47
CA ARG A 84 12.62 -5.98 0.61
C ARG A 84 13.24 -5.67 -0.74
N ASN A 85 13.52 -6.68 -1.56
CA ASN A 85 14.08 -6.49 -2.89
C ASN A 85 13.11 -5.77 -3.84
N ILE A 86 11.81 -6.10 -3.80
CA ILE A 86 10.78 -5.39 -4.58
C ILE A 86 10.74 -3.90 -4.20
N TYR A 87 10.72 -3.59 -2.90
CA TYR A 87 10.69 -2.21 -2.41
C TYR A 87 11.96 -1.44 -2.71
N LYS A 88 13.15 -2.03 -2.49
CA LYS A 88 14.44 -1.42 -2.81
C LYS A 88 14.52 -1.08 -4.29
N ASN A 89 14.17 -2.03 -5.16
CA ASN A 89 14.12 -1.80 -6.60
C ASN A 89 13.15 -0.66 -6.95
N TRP A 90 11.97 -0.60 -6.33
CA TRP A 90 11.04 0.50 -6.57
C TRP A 90 11.60 1.86 -6.12
N ILE A 91 12.22 1.93 -4.93
CA ILE A 91 12.83 3.13 -4.37
C ILE A 91 13.98 3.64 -5.25
N GLU A 92 14.86 2.75 -5.72
CA GLU A 92 15.97 3.11 -6.61
C GLU A 92 15.49 3.65 -7.98
N ASN A 93 14.31 3.21 -8.43
CA ASN A 93 13.74 3.63 -9.70
C ASN A 93 12.73 4.78 -9.58
N ILE A 94 12.40 5.25 -8.36
CA ILE A 94 11.44 6.35 -8.17
C ILE A 94 11.90 7.64 -8.89
N ASP A 95 13.21 7.82 -9.04
CA ASP A 95 13.76 8.99 -9.71
C ASP A 95 13.54 9.01 -11.21
N LYS A 96 13.37 7.84 -11.81
CA LYS A 96 13.05 7.65 -13.23
C LYS A 96 11.58 7.92 -13.56
N ILE A 97 10.74 8.19 -12.56
CA ILE A 97 9.33 8.56 -12.78
C ILE A 97 9.28 10.00 -13.31
N GLU A 98 9.27 10.14 -14.64
CA GLU A 98 9.28 11.42 -15.35
C GLU A 98 7.97 12.22 -15.15
N ARG A 99 6.85 11.50 -15.06
CA ARG A 99 5.51 12.08 -14.91
C ARG A 99 5.07 12.03 -13.45
N LEU A 100 5.35 13.11 -12.73
CA LEU A 100 4.77 13.38 -11.42
C LEU A 100 3.71 14.47 -11.55
N ASN A 101 2.44 14.06 -11.46
CA ASN A 101 1.29 14.96 -11.39
C ASN A 101 1.12 15.47 -9.95
N VAL A 102 2.16 16.14 -9.43
CA VAL A 102 2.14 16.78 -8.11
C VAL A 102 1.93 18.27 -8.28
N SER A 103 1.18 18.89 -7.36
CA SER A 103 1.10 20.36 -7.30
C SER A 103 2.50 20.95 -7.10
N THR A 104 2.65 22.27 -7.25
CA THR A 104 3.89 23.07 -7.15
C THR A 104 4.77 22.83 -5.91
N TYR A 105 4.38 21.93 -5.01
CA TYR A 105 5.27 21.25 -4.08
C TYR A 105 6.47 20.64 -4.83
N ASP A 106 7.67 20.92 -4.31
CA ASP A 106 8.93 20.40 -4.81
C ASP A 106 8.83 18.87 -4.99
N LYS A 107 8.85 18.41 -6.25
CA LYS A 107 8.80 16.98 -6.63
C LYS A 107 9.80 16.16 -5.81
N SER A 108 10.96 16.74 -5.52
CA SER A 108 12.02 16.15 -4.71
C SER A 108 11.55 15.90 -3.27
N LYS A 109 10.84 16.85 -2.65
CA LYS A 109 10.25 16.68 -1.31
C LYS A 109 9.17 15.60 -1.28
N PHE A 110 8.32 15.53 -2.30
CA PHE A 110 7.31 14.48 -2.38
C PHE A 110 7.97 13.10 -2.48
N LYS A 111 8.94 12.93 -3.38
CA LYS A 111 9.72 11.69 -3.51
C LYS A 111 10.42 11.33 -2.20
N ALA A 112 11.12 12.28 -1.57
CA ALA A 112 11.78 12.05 -0.29
C ALA A 112 10.81 11.59 0.80
N ASN A 113 9.60 12.17 0.85
CA ASN A 113 8.55 11.71 1.75
C ASN A 113 8.08 10.29 1.45
N CYS A 114 7.91 9.92 0.18
CA CYS A 114 7.56 8.55 -0.23
C CYS A 114 8.61 7.55 0.24
N ILE A 115 9.88 7.83 -0.06
CA ILE A 115 11.02 6.99 0.35
C ILE A 115 11.04 6.83 1.86
N ARG A 116 10.86 7.92 2.62
CA ARG A 116 10.77 7.89 4.08
C ARG A 116 9.64 6.99 4.58
N MET A 117 8.43 7.10 3.99
CA MET A 117 7.29 6.27 4.38
C MET A 117 7.53 4.79 4.08
N LEU A 118 8.05 4.47 2.90
CA LEU A 118 8.37 3.08 2.52
C LEU A 118 9.45 2.48 3.43
N ASN A 119 10.49 3.24 3.76
CA ASN A 119 11.53 2.81 4.68
C ASN A 119 10.99 2.57 6.10
N ASN A 120 10.05 3.39 6.58
CA ASN A 120 9.41 3.17 7.88
C ASN A 120 8.58 1.87 7.89
N ILE A 121 7.87 1.60 6.80
CA ILE A 121 7.09 0.39 6.61
C ILE A 121 7.99 -0.85 6.59
N LEU A 122 9.13 -0.79 5.88
CA LEU A 122 10.15 -1.85 5.87
C LEU A 122 10.78 -2.05 7.25
N LYS A 123 11.11 -0.96 7.96
CA LYS A 123 11.63 -1.06 9.34
C LYS A 123 10.64 -1.77 10.27
N PHE A 124 9.34 -1.56 10.08
CA PHE A 124 8.33 -2.28 10.85
C PHE A 124 8.22 -3.76 10.49
N LEU A 125 8.49 -4.14 9.23
CA LEU A 125 8.56 -5.54 8.79
C LEU A 125 9.63 -6.33 9.57
N ASP A 126 10.73 -5.65 9.91
CA ASP A 126 11.87 -6.25 10.62
C ASP A 126 11.63 -6.40 12.14
N ASN A 127 10.56 -5.83 12.67
CA ASN A 127 10.23 -6.00 14.09
C ASN A 127 9.80 -7.46 14.34
N GLU A 128 10.25 -8.04 15.45
CA GLU A 128 9.80 -9.37 15.87
C GLU A 128 8.31 -9.39 16.21
N ILE A 129 7.65 -10.53 15.96
CA ILE A 129 6.28 -10.78 16.37
C ILE A 129 6.22 -12.13 17.08
N PRO A 130 5.63 -12.23 18.28
CA PRO A 130 5.47 -13.51 18.95
C PRO A 130 4.55 -14.43 18.13
N ASN A 131 4.80 -15.74 18.21
CA ASN A 131 3.97 -16.78 17.60
C ASN A 131 3.74 -16.58 16.08
N GLN A 132 4.78 -16.14 15.37
CA GLN A 132 4.72 -15.87 13.92
C GLN A 132 4.09 -16.99 13.10
N GLU A 133 4.47 -18.25 13.36
CA GLU A 133 3.96 -19.42 12.65
C GLU A 133 2.46 -19.64 12.91
N GLU A 134 2.02 -19.53 14.16
CA GLU A 134 0.60 -19.65 14.55
C GLU A 134 -0.23 -18.53 13.92
N LEU A 135 0.28 -17.30 13.89
CA LEU A 135 -0.38 -16.17 13.25
C LEU A 135 -0.48 -16.35 11.74
N LEU A 136 0.55 -16.92 11.10
CA LEU A 136 0.52 -17.23 9.67
C LEU A 136 -0.49 -18.35 9.35
N GLN A 137 -0.58 -19.38 10.20
CA GLN A 137 -1.64 -20.40 10.07
C GLN A 137 -3.03 -19.79 10.25
N THR A 138 -3.18 -18.91 11.24
CA THR A 138 -4.43 -18.17 11.48
C THR A 138 -4.81 -17.31 10.27
N PHE A 139 -3.84 -16.64 9.66
CA PHE A 139 -4.05 -15.89 8.42
C PHE A 139 -4.66 -16.75 7.31
N TYR A 140 -4.12 -17.93 7.06
CA TYR A 140 -4.67 -18.84 6.04
C TYR A 140 -6.09 -19.30 6.39
N ILE A 141 -6.32 -19.69 7.65
CA ILE A 141 -7.64 -20.16 8.12
C ILE A 141 -8.68 -19.05 7.95
N GLU A 142 -8.40 -17.84 8.44
CA GLU A 142 -9.33 -16.71 8.37
C GLU A 142 -9.52 -16.23 6.93
N THR A 143 -8.48 -16.22 6.11
CA THR A 143 -8.60 -15.89 4.68
C THR A 143 -9.52 -16.86 3.96
N VAL A 144 -9.37 -18.17 4.17
CA VAL A 144 -10.25 -19.19 3.57
C VAL A 144 -11.71 -19.02 4.04
N LYS A 145 -11.93 -18.64 5.30
CA LYS A 145 -13.28 -18.32 5.80
C LYS A 145 -13.87 -17.11 5.08
N GLN A 146 -13.10 -16.05 4.91
CA GLN A 146 -13.54 -14.84 4.20
C GLN A 146 -13.82 -15.10 2.72
N ASP A 147 -12.94 -15.83 2.04
CA ASP A 147 -13.12 -16.25 0.65
C ASP A 147 -14.45 -17.00 0.46
N LYS A 148 -14.78 -17.94 1.35
CA LYS A 148 -16.07 -18.65 1.32
C LYS A 148 -17.26 -17.73 1.53
N LEU A 149 -17.16 -16.78 2.46
CA LEU A 149 -18.24 -15.83 2.76
C LEU A 149 -18.53 -14.89 1.57
N TYR A 150 -17.50 -14.48 0.85
CA TYR A 150 -17.62 -13.52 -0.26
C TYR A 150 -17.60 -14.16 -1.66
N ASN A 151 -17.53 -15.50 -1.73
CA ASN A 151 -17.34 -16.25 -2.98
C ASN A 151 -16.13 -15.73 -3.78
N GLN A 152 -15.01 -15.58 -3.09
CA GLN A 152 -13.73 -15.11 -3.60
C GLN A 152 -12.66 -16.21 -3.47
N ASN A 153 -11.51 -15.98 -4.10
CA ASN A 153 -10.34 -16.83 -3.97
C ASN A 153 -9.11 -15.94 -3.80
N PHE A 154 -8.43 -16.08 -2.68
CA PHE A 154 -7.25 -15.30 -2.33
C PHE A 154 -6.13 -15.44 -3.35
N LYS A 155 -5.86 -16.65 -3.83
CA LYS A 155 -4.78 -16.92 -4.80
C LYS A 155 -5.05 -16.29 -6.16
N GLU A 156 -6.33 -16.17 -6.52
CA GLU A 156 -6.75 -15.49 -7.75
C GLU A 156 -6.80 -13.97 -7.57
N THR A 157 -7.11 -13.51 -6.35
CA THR A 157 -7.27 -12.07 -6.06
C THR A 157 -5.94 -11.38 -5.76
N PHE A 158 -5.01 -12.10 -5.14
CA PHE A 158 -3.70 -11.65 -4.70
C PHE A 158 -2.58 -12.64 -5.10
N PRO A 159 -2.44 -12.94 -6.41
CA PRO A 159 -1.51 -13.96 -6.90
C PRO A 159 -0.05 -13.64 -6.54
N GLU A 160 0.33 -12.36 -6.54
CA GLU A 160 1.68 -11.89 -6.17
C GLU A 160 1.99 -12.12 -4.68
N ILE A 161 0.98 -12.03 -3.80
CA ILE A 161 1.17 -12.33 -2.38
C ILE A 161 1.27 -13.85 -2.19
N ASP A 162 0.44 -14.64 -2.86
CA ASP A 162 0.54 -16.10 -2.86
C ASP A 162 1.91 -16.57 -3.37
N GLU A 163 2.45 -15.96 -4.43
CA GLU A 163 3.78 -16.26 -4.96
C GLU A 163 4.91 -15.98 -3.96
N VAL A 164 4.81 -14.87 -3.23
CA VAL A 164 5.80 -14.52 -2.21
C VAL A 164 5.68 -15.39 -0.97
N LEU A 165 4.45 -15.74 -0.57
CA LEU A 165 4.15 -16.57 0.60
C LEU A 165 4.35 -18.07 0.36
N LYS A 166 4.47 -18.52 -0.90
CA LYS A 166 4.87 -19.90 -1.25
C LYS A 166 6.24 -20.19 -0.64
N LEU A 167 6.15 -20.79 0.54
CA LEU A 167 7.20 -21.55 1.20
C LEU A 167 7.60 -22.73 0.30
N CYS A 168 8.89 -23.04 0.33
CA CYS A 168 9.44 -24.34 0.02
C CYS A 168 8.59 -25.48 0.62
#